data_AF-A0A7W7CZ04-F1
#
_entry.id   AF-A0A7W7CZ04-F1
#
_cell.length_a   1.000
_cell.length_b   1.000
_cell.length_c   1.000
_cell.angle_alpha   90.00
_cell.angle_beta   90.00
_cell.angle_gamma   90.00
#
_symmetry.space_group_name_H-M   'P 1'
#
loop_
_entity.id
_entity.type
_entity.pdbx_description
1 polymer ?
#
loop_
_entity_poly.entity_id
_entity_poly.type
_entity_poly.pdbx_seq_one_letter_code
_entity_poly.pdbx_strand_id
1 'polypeptide(L)'
;MKKLILAAGLAGSLVLGTAAATFAAPASAVLAAASASYDQKLAVAVKFGLGDDFALIEKLDRDFVIGIWDHVKDNPDQVEVRVAAETAFTSDPDLSYEFITVEVFAAFDRDVERERAEAETKRASDLARTAAAASIDVVADAALLDGNDTDFVRLIWERVAEDVKWPKVKAAARTARDGSDTDRTAFIANGMADAARQDIDDRIAADEAKTEAEKAAERARAAKKLAANRIGLTVTEELLDLPDRDFIIKVWNHTAAGSEVQAAAIAATRSLDPAVWKAYIDTGLHQAVDRDIQIALDRKYQADKTLAQQIKATAAKNKDLNLVHWTDKALAGTPDQLDTFLRVGQYDLDLNTSFGTGDVQPSWSNTVAWANGIVNVAGICCKLTGPELGVRTEPGHTGATSLMYAGLDNSATKSYAYLKSMALSRITIKPTTKLSYWIYPQANTVRPEVKPANSTCVAIDLLFSDGKNLRDSGLKDTRGNRAHPAFQCNKVTVGKWNEVVVPLGALAGKKVTTLVVAYDQPAATGGYRGLIDDVRIAD
;
A
#
# COMPACT_ATOMS: atom_id res chain seq x y z
N MET A 1 57.73 -11.31 -36.89
CA MET A 1 58.41 -10.32 -37.75
C MET A 1 57.40 -9.77 -38.77
N LYS A 2 57.25 -8.44 -38.83
CA LYS A 2 56.86 -7.57 -39.98
C LYS A 2 55.47 -7.79 -40.63
N LYS A 3 54.68 -6.78 -41.00
CA LYS A 3 54.80 -5.31 -41.00
C LYS A 3 53.41 -4.69 -41.29
N LEU A 4 53.22 -3.45 -40.82
CA LEU A 4 52.22 -2.43 -41.20
C LEU A 4 51.97 -2.31 -42.72
N ILE A 5 50.85 -1.68 -43.10
CA ILE A 5 50.83 -0.43 -43.90
C ILE A 5 49.49 0.32 -43.72
N LEU A 6 49.62 1.63 -43.50
CA LEU A 6 48.63 2.72 -43.54
C LEU A 6 48.47 3.22 -44.98
N ALA A 7 47.29 3.69 -45.41
CA ALA A 7 47.19 4.58 -46.57
C ALA A 7 46.07 5.62 -46.36
N ALA A 8 46.42 6.87 -46.67
CA ALA A 8 45.60 8.08 -46.60
C ALA A 8 45.57 8.78 -47.98
N GLY A 9 44.57 9.63 -48.21
CA GLY A 9 44.49 10.65 -49.28
C GLY A 9 43.03 11.01 -49.62
N LEU A 10 42.47 12.19 -49.28
CA LEU A 10 42.56 13.51 -49.97
C LEU A 10 42.18 13.40 -51.47
N ALA A 11 41.27 14.18 -52.09
CA ALA A 11 40.80 15.55 -51.89
C ALA A 11 39.50 15.82 -52.69
N GLY A 12 38.81 16.95 -52.44
CA GLY A 12 37.82 17.51 -53.37
C GLY A 12 36.87 18.55 -52.76
N SER A 13 37.23 19.83 -52.88
CA SER A 13 36.44 20.99 -52.41
C SER A 13 35.36 21.45 -53.41
N LEU A 14 34.23 21.90 -52.84
CA LEU A 14 33.18 22.84 -53.28
C LEU A 14 33.11 23.36 -54.73
N VAL A 15 31.89 23.33 -55.29
CA VAL A 15 31.23 24.50 -55.93
C VAL A 15 29.71 24.50 -55.62
N LEU A 16 29.21 25.67 -55.24
CA LEU A 16 27.83 26.02 -54.90
C LEU A 16 26.92 26.06 -56.14
N GLY A 17 25.75 25.43 -56.06
CA GLY A 17 24.63 25.62 -56.98
C GLY A 17 23.33 25.77 -56.18
N THR A 18 22.78 26.98 -56.16
CA THR A 18 21.51 27.31 -55.52
C THR A 18 20.34 26.69 -56.29
N ALA A 19 19.72 25.66 -55.74
CA ALA A 19 18.41 25.17 -56.18
C ALA A 19 17.37 25.49 -55.09
N ALA A 20 16.34 26.24 -55.48
CA ALA A 20 15.21 26.60 -54.63
C ALA A 20 14.52 25.32 -54.14
N ALA A 21 14.71 25.00 -52.85
CA ALA A 21 13.97 23.96 -52.18
C ALA A 21 12.58 24.50 -51.83
N THR A 22 11.57 24.00 -52.53
CA THR A 22 10.19 24.02 -52.05
C THR A 22 10.16 23.29 -50.71
N PHE A 23 10.01 24.04 -49.61
CA PHE A 23 9.70 23.47 -48.30
C PHE A 23 8.29 22.86 -48.37
N ALA A 24 8.21 21.59 -48.73
CA ALA A 24 7.09 20.76 -48.32
C ALA A 24 7.17 20.65 -46.80
N ALA A 25 6.19 21.24 -46.10
CA ALA A 25 6.04 21.10 -44.67
C ALA A 25 6.04 19.60 -44.30
N PRO A 26 6.74 19.17 -43.24
CA PRO A 26 6.53 17.83 -42.72
C PRO A 26 5.07 17.76 -42.26
N ALA A 27 4.28 16.92 -42.94
CA ALA A 27 2.98 16.52 -42.45
C ALA A 27 3.16 16.00 -41.03
N SER A 28 2.55 16.69 -40.07
CA SER A 28 2.46 16.21 -38.70
C SER A 28 1.64 14.93 -38.73
N ALA A 29 2.32 13.78 -38.73
CA ALA A 29 1.67 12.52 -38.43
C ALA A 29 1.23 12.59 -36.96
N VAL A 30 -0.04 12.95 -36.76
CA VAL A 30 -0.72 12.74 -35.49
C VAL A 30 -0.71 11.23 -35.28
N LEU A 31 0.10 10.72 -34.34
CA LEU A 31 -0.09 9.35 -33.86
C LEU A 31 -1.52 9.27 -33.32
N ALA A 32 -2.39 8.54 -34.00
CA ALA A 32 -3.68 8.16 -33.43
C ALA A 32 -3.40 7.40 -32.13
N ALA A 33 -4.06 7.78 -31.04
CA ALA A 33 -4.03 7.00 -29.81
C ALA A 33 -4.43 5.55 -30.15
N ALA A 34 -3.59 4.59 -29.80
CA ALA A 34 -3.91 3.18 -30.01
C ALA A 34 -5.18 2.85 -29.21
N SER A 35 -6.15 2.19 -29.86
CA SER A 35 -7.35 1.66 -29.21
C SER A 35 -7.30 0.14 -29.26
N ALA A 36 -7.77 -0.51 -28.19
CA ALA A 36 -7.75 -1.94 -28.05
C ALA A 36 -8.75 -2.58 -29.02
N SER A 37 -8.34 -3.69 -29.64
CA SER A 37 -9.22 -4.45 -30.54
C SER A 37 -10.36 -5.12 -29.77
N TYR A 38 -11.40 -5.52 -30.51
CA TYR A 38 -12.49 -6.33 -29.97
C TYR A 38 -11.97 -7.59 -29.27
N ASP A 39 -11.04 -8.32 -29.91
CA ASP A 39 -10.47 -9.55 -29.35
C ASP A 39 -9.70 -9.32 -28.04
N GLN A 40 -9.01 -8.18 -27.91
CA GLN A 40 -8.31 -7.81 -26.67
C GLN A 40 -9.32 -7.54 -25.55
N LYS A 41 -10.40 -6.80 -25.82
CA LYS A 41 -11.49 -6.58 -24.84
C LYS A 41 -12.24 -7.86 -24.50
N LEU A 42 -12.51 -8.72 -25.49
CA LEU A 42 -13.13 -10.03 -25.28
C LEU A 42 -12.27 -10.91 -24.38
N ALA A 43 -10.95 -10.95 -24.59
CA ALA A 43 -10.04 -11.73 -23.74
C ALA A 43 -10.10 -11.29 -22.27
N VAL A 44 -10.16 -9.97 -22.03
CA VAL A 44 -10.38 -9.42 -20.69
C VAL A 44 -11.77 -9.81 -20.17
N ALA A 45 -12.83 -9.56 -20.93
CA ALA A 45 -14.20 -9.86 -20.52
C ALA A 45 -14.39 -11.34 -20.13
N VAL A 46 -13.86 -12.28 -20.93
CA VAL A 46 -13.88 -13.72 -20.64
C VAL A 46 -13.18 -14.05 -19.33
N LYS A 47 -12.02 -13.43 -19.05
CA LYS A 47 -11.26 -13.64 -17.80
C LYS A 47 -12.09 -13.30 -16.55
N PHE A 48 -13.00 -12.33 -16.66
CA PHE A 48 -13.89 -11.89 -15.57
C PHE A 48 -15.33 -12.41 -15.70
N GLY A 49 -15.58 -13.41 -16.57
CA GLY A 49 -16.92 -14.00 -16.71
C GLY A 49 -17.95 -13.08 -17.42
N LEU A 50 -17.49 -12.07 -18.16
CA LEU A 50 -18.28 -11.11 -18.92
C LEU A 50 -18.23 -11.35 -20.43
N GLY A 51 -17.81 -12.54 -20.88
CA GLY A 51 -17.57 -12.85 -22.29
C GLY A 51 -18.81 -12.71 -23.19
N ASP A 52 -20.01 -12.82 -22.62
CA ASP A 52 -21.28 -12.69 -23.35
C ASP A 52 -21.84 -11.24 -23.31
N ASP A 53 -21.17 -10.30 -22.63
CA ASP A 53 -21.57 -8.89 -22.59
C ASP A 53 -21.00 -8.12 -23.80
N PHE A 54 -21.56 -8.41 -24.97
CA PHE A 54 -21.19 -7.77 -26.23
C PHE A 54 -21.31 -6.23 -26.16
N ALA A 55 -22.30 -5.72 -25.43
CA ALA A 55 -22.55 -4.29 -25.28
C ALA A 55 -21.45 -3.59 -24.45
N LEU A 56 -20.82 -4.29 -23.51
CA LEU A 56 -19.61 -3.84 -22.83
C LEU A 56 -18.40 -3.86 -23.77
N ILE A 57 -18.17 -4.97 -24.48
CA ILE A 57 -16.97 -5.18 -25.32
C ILE A 57 -16.89 -4.16 -26.47
N GLU A 58 -18.02 -3.75 -27.03
CA GLU A 58 -18.10 -2.75 -28.11
C GLU A 58 -17.87 -1.30 -27.64
N LYS A 59 -17.75 -1.04 -26.33
CA LYS A 59 -17.50 0.31 -25.81
C LYS A 59 -16.10 0.81 -26.17
N LEU A 60 -15.92 2.13 -26.12
CA LEU A 60 -14.59 2.74 -26.16
C LEU A 60 -13.75 2.24 -24.98
N ASP A 61 -12.42 2.23 -25.15
CA ASP A 61 -11.49 1.65 -24.17
C ASP A 61 -11.75 2.15 -22.75
N ARG A 62 -11.91 3.47 -22.58
CA ARG A 62 -12.21 4.09 -21.28
C ARG A 62 -13.48 3.55 -20.64
N ASP A 63 -14.57 3.50 -21.40
CA ASP A 63 -15.87 3.04 -20.90
C ASP A 63 -15.87 1.53 -20.65
N PHE A 64 -15.11 0.75 -21.44
CA PHE A 64 -14.86 -0.67 -21.20
C PHE A 64 -14.13 -0.88 -19.87
N VAL A 65 -13.04 -0.14 -19.62
CA VAL A 65 -12.28 -0.21 -18.36
C VAL A 65 -13.14 0.19 -17.16
N ILE A 66 -13.99 1.22 -17.29
CA ILE A 66 -14.97 1.59 -16.25
C ILE A 66 -15.94 0.43 -15.98
N GLY A 67 -16.39 -0.29 -17.02
CA GLY A 67 -17.25 -1.46 -16.86
C GLY A 67 -16.57 -2.62 -16.13
N ILE A 68 -15.30 -2.90 -16.45
CA ILE A 68 -14.49 -3.88 -15.69
C ILE A 68 -14.34 -3.43 -14.24
N TRP A 69 -14.01 -2.16 -13.99
CA TRP A 69 -13.92 -1.60 -12.64
C TRP A 69 -15.21 -1.77 -11.86
N ASP A 70 -16.37 -1.47 -12.47
CA ASP A 70 -17.68 -1.57 -11.81
C ASP A 70 -18.03 -3.01 -11.42
N HIS A 71 -17.59 -3.98 -12.21
CA HIS A 71 -17.76 -5.41 -11.93
C HIS A 71 -16.91 -5.87 -10.73
N VAL A 72 -15.68 -5.38 -10.61
CA VAL A 72 -14.72 -5.85 -9.58
C VAL A 72 -14.70 -4.99 -8.32
N LYS A 73 -15.35 -3.82 -8.31
CA LYS A 73 -15.16 -2.78 -7.27
C LYS A 73 -15.43 -3.24 -5.83
N ASP A 74 -16.35 -4.20 -5.66
CA ASP A 74 -16.78 -4.72 -4.35
C ASP A 74 -16.21 -6.11 -4.07
N ASN A 75 -15.37 -6.66 -4.96
CA ASN A 75 -14.75 -7.96 -4.79
C ASN A 75 -13.43 -7.83 -4.00
N PRO A 76 -13.33 -8.39 -2.77
CA PRO A 76 -12.13 -8.31 -1.95
C PRO A 76 -10.94 -9.09 -2.53
N ASP A 77 -11.19 -10.01 -3.46
CA ASP A 77 -10.12 -10.81 -4.08
C ASP A 77 -9.49 -10.08 -5.27
N GLN A 78 -10.13 -9.02 -5.82
CA GLN A 78 -9.73 -8.34 -7.05
C GLN A 78 -9.31 -6.88 -6.84
N VAL A 79 -8.65 -6.62 -5.71
CA VAL A 79 -8.26 -5.26 -5.30
C VAL A 79 -7.22 -4.63 -6.22
N GLU A 80 -6.23 -5.40 -6.70
CA GLU A 80 -5.21 -4.91 -7.63
C GLU A 80 -5.84 -4.57 -8.97
N VAL A 81 -6.69 -5.45 -9.52
CA VAL A 81 -7.42 -5.18 -10.77
C VAL A 81 -8.28 -3.93 -10.65
N ARG A 82 -9.03 -3.78 -9.54
CA ARG A 82 -9.85 -2.60 -9.26
C ARG A 82 -9.02 -1.31 -9.30
N VAL A 83 -7.86 -1.31 -8.66
CA VAL A 83 -7.02 -0.12 -8.53
C VAL A 83 -6.31 0.21 -9.84
N ALA A 84 -5.86 -0.80 -10.57
CA ALA A 84 -5.28 -0.65 -11.89
C ALA A 84 -6.29 -0.07 -12.89
N ALA A 85 -7.52 -0.58 -12.90
CA ALA A 85 -8.60 -0.08 -13.75
C ALA A 85 -8.90 1.39 -13.44
N GLU A 86 -9.04 1.72 -12.14
CA GLU A 86 -9.27 3.09 -11.69
C GLU A 86 -8.17 4.04 -12.14
N THR A 87 -6.91 3.67 -11.87
CA THR A 87 -5.75 4.45 -12.29
C THR A 87 -5.79 4.70 -13.80
N ALA A 88 -6.15 3.68 -14.58
CA ALA A 88 -6.13 3.76 -16.03
C ALA A 88 -7.12 4.79 -16.58
N PHE A 89 -8.38 4.76 -16.12
CA PHE A 89 -9.39 5.71 -16.59
C PHE A 89 -9.30 7.08 -15.89
N THR A 90 -8.63 7.24 -14.75
CA THR A 90 -8.48 8.57 -14.12
C THR A 90 -7.23 9.33 -14.54
N SER A 91 -6.28 8.67 -15.22
CA SER A 91 -5.00 9.28 -15.62
C SER A 91 -5.14 10.28 -16.78
N ASP A 92 -4.18 11.22 -16.84
CA ASP A 92 -3.99 12.17 -17.94
C ASP A 92 -2.51 12.10 -18.40
N PRO A 93 -2.20 11.51 -19.57
CA PRO A 93 -3.15 10.98 -20.57
C PRO A 93 -3.88 9.71 -20.10
N ASP A 94 -5.01 9.39 -20.74
CA ASP A 94 -5.79 8.17 -20.51
C ASP A 94 -4.95 6.91 -20.76
N LEU A 95 -4.93 5.96 -19.82
CA LEU A 95 -4.12 4.72 -19.89
C LEU A 95 -4.98 3.47 -20.14
N SER A 96 -6.23 3.61 -20.57
CA SER A 96 -7.17 2.48 -20.73
C SER A 96 -6.67 1.44 -21.74
N TYR A 97 -5.98 1.85 -22.80
CA TYR A 97 -5.35 0.92 -23.75
C TYR A 97 -4.28 0.03 -23.11
N GLU A 98 -3.38 0.63 -22.31
CA GLU A 98 -2.32 -0.10 -21.58
C GLU A 98 -2.94 -1.05 -20.54
N PHE A 99 -4.04 -0.63 -19.92
CA PHE A 99 -4.79 -1.50 -19.02
C PHE A 99 -5.34 -2.74 -19.70
N ILE A 100 -6.07 -2.57 -20.80
CA ILE A 100 -6.71 -3.68 -21.51
C ILE A 100 -5.68 -4.67 -22.06
N THR A 101 -4.55 -4.17 -22.54
CA THR A 101 -3.58 -5.00 -23.27
C THR A 101 -2.55 -5.68 -22.37
N VAL A 102 -2.27 -5.11 -21.19
CA VAL A 102 -1.20 -5.60 -20.31
C VAL A 102 -1.63 -5.61 -18.85
N GLU A 103 -1.97 -4.44 -18.29
CA GLU A 103 -1.99 -4.27 -16.84
C GLU A 103 -3.12 -5.05 -16.15
N VAL A 104 -4.26 -5.28 -16.80
CA VAL A 104 -5.37 -6.04 -16.20
C VAL A 104 -4.97 -7.48 -15.85
N PHE A 105 -4.16 -8.12 -16.69
CA PHE A 105 -3.69 -9.49 -16.44
C PHE A 105 -2.58 -9.51 -15.39
N ALA A 106 -1.65 -8.55 -15.45
CA ALA A 106 -0.62 -8.40 -14.44
C ALA A 106 -1.21 -8.12 -13.05
N ALA A 107 -2.24 -7.28 -12.96
CA ALA A 107 -2.96 -7.00 -11.73
C ALA A 107 -3.72 -8.22 -11.20
N PHE A 108 -4.36 -8.99 -12.09
CA PHE A 108 -5.01 -10.25 -11.73
C PHE A 108 -4.00 -11.26 -11.17
N ASP A 109 -2.83 -11.40 -11.79
CA ASP A 109 -1.79 -12.31 -11.29
C ASP A 109 -1.28 -11.88 -9.90
N ARG A 110 -1.17 -10.56 -9.63
CA ARG A 110 -0.86 -10.04 -8.29
C ARG A 110 -1.96 -10.34 -7.27
N ASP A 111 -3.22 -10.24 -7.65
CA ASP A 111 -4.36 -10.63 -6.81
C ASP A 111 -4.29 -12.11 -6.43
N VAL A 112 -4.03 -13.00 -7.39
CA VAL A 112 -3.89 -14.45 -7.16
C VAL A 112 -2.70 -14.77 -6.25
N GLU A 113 -1.54 -14.16 -6.48
CA GLU A 113 -0.37 -14.38 -5.63
C GLU A 113 -0.58 -13.85 -4.21
N ARG A 114 -1.34 -12.76 -4.03
CA ARG A 114 -1.74 -12.29 -2.69
C ARG A 114 -2.62 -13.32 -1.98
N GLU A 115 -3.68 -13.81 -2.63
CA GLU A 115 -4.57 -14.83 -2.05
C GLU A 115 -3.78 -16.09 -1.67
N ARG A 116 -2.89 -16.54 -2.56
CA ARG A 116 -2.01 -17.67 -2.29
C ARG A 116 -1.10 -17.43 -1.09
N ALA A 117 -0.46 -16.27 -1.01
CA ALA A 117 0.42 -15.92 0.10
C ALA A 117 -0.34 -15.84 1.44
N GLU A 118 -1.56 -15.32 1.45
CA GLU A 118 -2.43 -15.29 2.62
C GLU A 118 -2.81 -16.72 3.07
N ALA A 119 -3.18 -17.58 2.12
CA ALA A 119 -3.44 -19.00 2.40
C ALA A 119 -2.22 -19.74 2.93
N GLU A 120 -1.03 -19.50 2.36
CA GLU A 120 0.24 -20.08 2.83
C GLU A 120 0.60 -19.57 4.24
N THR A 121 0.40 -18.29 4.52
CA THR A 121 0.61 -17.70 5.86
C THR A 121 -0.31 -18.35 6.88
N LYS A 122 -1.59 -18.53 6.55
CA LYS A 122 -2.55 -19.24 7.42
C LYS A 122 -2.10 -20.68 7.67
N ARG A 123 -1.71 -21.43 6.63
CA ARG A 123 -1.20 -22.80 6.80
C ARG A 123 0.03 -22.87 7.70
N ALA A 124 0.96 -21.93 7.55
CA ALA A 124 2.17 -21.86 8.39
C ALA A 124 1.81 -21.57 9.86
N SER A 125 0.90 -20.65 10.11
CA SER A 125 0.36 -20.36 11.45
C SER A 125 -0.31 -21.58 12.07
N ASP A 126 -1.20 -22.25 11.33
CA ASP A 126 -1.92 -23.44 11.81
C ASP A 126 -0.94 -24.59 12.11
N LEU A 127 0.10 -24.76 11.30
CA LEU A 127 1.17 -25.73 11.54
C LEU A 127 1.96 -25.39 12.82
N ALA A 128 2.33 -24.13 13.03
CA ALA A 128 3.05 -23.69 14.23
C ALA A 128 2.22 -23.94 15.51
N ARG A 129 0.93 -23.59 15.48
CA ARG A 129 -0.02 -23.84 16.58
C ARG A 129 -0.21 -25.34 16.83
N THR A 130 -0.29 -26.14 15.77
CA THR A 130 -0.36 -27.61 15.88
C THR A 130 0.89 -28.18 16.55
N ALA A 131 2.08 -27.75 16.10
CA ALA A 131 3.35 -28.18 16.68
C ALA A 131 3.48 -27.76 18.16
N ALA A 132 3.06 -26.54 18.50
CA ALA A 132 3.03 -26.04 19.87
C ALA A 132 2.10 -26.90 20.74
N ALA A 133 0.84 -27.10 20.33
CA ALA A 133 -0.12 -27.93 21.05
C ALA A 133 0.39 -29.37 21.24
N ALA A 134 1.01 -29.96 20.22
CA ALA A 134 1.58 -31.29 20.31
C ALA A 134 2.70 -31.42 21.36
N SER A 135 3.39 -30.33 21.73
CA SER A 135 4.41 -30.32 22.78
C SER A 135 3.87 -30.64 24.18
N ILE A 136 2.57 -30.42 24.40
CA ILE A 136 1.87 -30.72 25.66
C ILE A 136 0.85 -31.87 25.51
N ASP A 137 1.06 -32.73 24.51
CA ASP A 137 0.20 -33.88 24.19
C ASP A 137 -1.24 -33.49 23.80
N VAL A 138 -1.40 -32.30 23.22
CA VAL A 138 -2.68 -31.81 22.72
C VAL A 138 -2.77 -32.00 21.21
N VAL A 139 -3.79 -32.73 20.76
CA VAL A 139 -4.20 -32.74 19.36
C VAL A 139 -4.92 -31.44 19.06
N ALA A 140 -4.42 -30.66 18.10
CA ALA A 140 -5.04 -29.42 17.67
C ALA A 140 -6.23 -29.71 16.75
N ASP A 141 -7.44 -29.55 17.28
CA ASP A 141 -8.67 -29.65 16.51
C ASP A 141 -9.03 -28.31 15.83
N ALA A 142 -10.11 -28.32 15.04
CA ALA A 142 -10.56 -27.12 14.35
C ALA A 142 -10.90 -25.97 15.32
N ALA A 143 -11.42 -26.28 16.52
CA ALA A 143 -11.78 -25.26 17.50
C ALA A 143 -10.54 -24.58 18.11
N LEU A 144 -9.45 -25.32 18.31
CA LEU A 144 -8.18 -24.76 18.79
C LEU A 144 -7.45 -23.95 17.73
N LEU A 145 -7.54 -24.36 16.46
CA LEU A 145 -6.87 -23.68 15.34
C LEU A 145 -7.68 -22.52 14.76
N ASP A 146 -8.97 -22.42 15.09
CA ASP A 146 -9.81 -21.29 14.70
C ASP A 146 -9.38 -20.00 15.42
N GLY A 147 -9.47 -18.88 14.71
CA GLY A 147 -9.06 -17.57 15.21
C GLY A 147 -7.56 -17.25 15.11
N ASN A 148 -7.10 -16.32 15.96
CA ASN A 148 -5.76 -15.76 15.92
C ASN A 148 -4.87 -16.25 17.10
N ASP A 149 -3.64 -15.74 17.18
CA ASP A 149 -2.69 -16.15 18.22
C ASP A 149 -3.19 -15.83 19.64
N THR A 150 -3.99 -14.78 19.81
CA THR A 150 -4.64 -14.45 21.10
C THR A 150 -5.62 -15.53 21.52
N ASP A 151 -6.46 -15.98 20.59
CA ASP A 151 -7.45 -17.03 20.84
C ASP A 151 -6.76 -18.35 21.19
N PHE A 152 -5.75 -18.73 20.41
CA PHE A 152 -4.96 -19.94 20.64
C PHE A 152 -4.29 -19.93 22.02
N VAL A 153 -3.58 -18.85 22.36
CA VAL A 153 -2.87 -18.74 23.66
C VAL A 153 -3.85 -18.75 24.83
N ARG A 154 -4.99 -18.08 24.70
CA ARG A 154 -6.05 -18.12 25.72
C ARG A 154 -6.57 -19.54 25.93
N LEU A 155 -6.91 -20.25 24.85
CA LEU A 155 -7.42 -21.63 24.92
C LEU A 155 -6.40 -22.58 25.55
N ILE A 156 -5.11 -22.44 25.21
CA ILE A 156 -4.05 -23.22 25.84
C ILE A 156 -3.96 -22.92 27.34
N TRP A 157 -3.98 -21.64 27.74
CA TRP A 157 -3.93 -21.27 29.15
C TRP A 157 -5.11 -21.84 29.95
N GLU A 158 -6.32 -21.78 29.40
CA GLU A 158 -7.54 -22.37 30.00
C GLU A 158 -7.40 -23.89 30.14
N ARG A 159 -6.89 -24.56 29.11
CA ARG A 159 -6.67 -26.01 29.05
C ARG A 159 -5.73 -26.50 30.15
N VAL A 160 -4.61 -25.79 30.38
CA VAL A 160 -3.59 -26.19 31.36
C VAL A 160 -3.82 -25.58 32.74
N ALA A 161 -4.91 -24.81 32.93
CA ALA A 161 -5.15 -24.09 34.18
C ALA A 161 -5.21 -25.02 35.40
N GLU A 162 -5.87 -26.18 35.26
CA GLU A 162 -6.02 -27.17 36.33
C GLU A 162 -5.13 -28.41 36.13
N ASP A 163 -4.29 -28.41 35.07
CA ASP A 163 -3.39 -29.54 34.79
C ASP A 163 -2.10 -29.40 35.59
N VAL A 164 -1.92 -30.29 36.58
CA VAL A 164 -0.72 -30.34 37.42
C VAL A 164 0.54 -30.80 36.68
N LYS A 165 0.39 -31.36 35.46
CA LYS A 165 1.51 -31.85 34.63
C LYS A 165 2.34 -30.70 34.03
N TRP A 166 1.75 -29.53 33.85
CA TRP A 166 2.29 -28.46 33.01
C TRP A 166 2.43 -27.09 33.71
N PRO A 167 3.04 -27.01 34.92
CA PRO A 167 3.10 -25.77 35.68
C PRO A 167 3.93 -24.66 34.98
N LYS A 168 5.03 -24.98 34.30
CA LYS A 168 5.83 -23.98 33.58
C LYS A 168 5.15 -23.55 32.28
N VAL A 169 4.48 -24.47 31.57
CA VAL A 169 3.67 -24.08 30.40
C VAL A 169 2.54 -23.15 30.82
N LYS A 170 1.85 -23.42 31.93
CA LYS A 170 0.80 -22.54 32.47
C LYS A 170 1.34 -21.13 32.74
N ALA A 171 2.53 -21.03 33.34
CA ALA A 171 3.18 -19.74 33.59
C ALA A 171 3.53 -19.02 32.27
N ALA A 172 4.13 -19.73 31.31
CA ALA A 172 4.48 -19.17 30.00
C ALA A 172 3.26 -18.72 29.19
N ALA A 173 2.19 -19.53 29.17
CA ALA A 173 0.93 -19.22 28.51
C ALA A 173 0.28 -17.97 29.12
N ARG A 174 0.34 -17.81 30.44
CA ARG A 174 -0.16 -16.60 31.12
C ARG A 174 0.61 -15.37 30.69
N THR A 175 1.95 -15.44 30.67
CA THR A 175 2.81 -14.32 30.23
C THR A 175 2.50 -13.92 28.79
N ALA A 176 2.36 -14.89 27.89
CA ALA A 176 2.04 -14.62 26.48
C ALA A 176 0.63 -14.03 26.31
N ARG A 177 -0.35 -14.53 27.07
CA ARG A 177 -1.74 -14.04 27.05
C ARG A 177 -1.82 -12.59 27.51
N ASP A 178 -1.14 -12.28 28.62
CA ASP A 178 -1.16 -10.95 29.25
C ASP A 178 -0.16 -9.98 28.56
N GLY A 179 0.60 -10.46 27.57
CA GLY A 179 1.65 -9.73 26.85
C GLY A 179 1.24 -9.17 25.47
N SER A 180 2.25 -8.84 24.68
CA SER A 180 2.15 -8.31 23.32
C SER A 180 1.95 -9.40 22.25
N ASP A 181 1.70 -9.00 21.00
CA ASP A 181 1.66 -9.96 19.88
C ASP A 181 3.00 -10.67 19.70
N THR A 182 4.11 -9.97 19.92
CA THR A 182 5.45 -10.56 19.91
C THR A 182 5.60 -11.67 20.96
N ASP A 183 5.04 -11.47 22.17
CA ASP A 183 5.07 -12.49 23.22
C ASP A 183 4.22 -13.72 22.84
N ARG A 184 3.07 -13.51 22.21
CA ARG A 184 2.22 -14.60 21.70
C ARG A 184 2.91 -15.40 20.60
N THR A 185 3.48 -14.72 19.62
CA THR A 185 4.23 -15.36 18.53
C THR A 185 5.45 -16.12 19.06
N ALA A 186 6.20 -15.55 20.00
CA ALA A 186 7.35 -16.23 20.62
C ALA A 186 6.94 -17.49 21.40
N PHE A 187 5.81 -17.42 22.12
CA PHE A 187 5.27 -18.56 22.85
C PHE A 187 4.82 -19.69 21.92
N ILE A 188 4.12 -19.38 20.83
CA ILE A 188 3.70 -20.36 19.81
C ILE A 188 4.91 -20.93 19.08
N ALA A 189 5.89 -20.09 18.73
CA ALA A 189 7.06 -20.50 17.99
C ALA A 189 7.90 -21.52 18.78
N ASN A 190 8.30 -21.19 20.02
CA ASN A 190 9.19 -22.05 20.81
C ASN A 190 8.84 -22.09 22.30
N GLY A 191 8.28 -21.01 22.86
CA GLY A 191 8.12 -20.88 24.32
C GLY A 191 7.26 -21.98 24.96
N MET A 192 6.23 -22.49 24.27
CA MET A 192 5.44 -23.60 24.76
C MET A 192 6.26 -24.90 24.83
N ALA A 193 6.99 -25.23 23.77
CA ALA A 193 7.82 -26.42 23.70
C ALA A 193 8.98 -26.37 24.71
N ASP A 194 9.58 -25.20 24.92
CA ASP A 194 10.62 -24.98 25.92
C ASP A 194 10.10 -25.17 27.34
N ALA A 195 8.94 -24.60 27.65
CA ALA A 195 8.30 -24.78 28.95
C ALA A 195 7.88 -26.24 29.17
N ALA A 196 7.34 -26.91 28.15
CA ALA A 196 6.96 -28.31 28.20
C ALA A 196 8.18 -29.21 28.44
N ARG A 197 9.30 -28.95 27.76
CA ARG A 197 10.58 -29.63 28.01
C ARG A 197 11.00 -29.51 29.48
N GLN A 198 10.95 -28.31 30.02
CA GLN A 198 11.32 -28.07 31.42
C GLN A 198 10.38 -28.76 32.43
N ASP A 199 9.08 -28.86 32.13
CA ASP A 199 8.13 -29.61 32.95
C ASP A 199 8.36 -31.13 32.86
N ILE A 200 8.73 -31.64 31.69
CA ILE A 200 9.13 -33.04 31.48
C ILE A 200 10.41 -33.36 32.26
N ASP A 201 11.44 -32.51 32.14
CA ASP A 201 12.74 -32.71 32.80
C ASP A 201 12.61 -32.72 34.32
N ASP A 202 11.82 -31.81 34.90
CA ASP A 202 11.56 -31.76 36.34
C ASP A 202 10.89 -33.05 36.82
N ARG A 203 9.90 -33.54 36.07
CA ARG A 203 9.17 -34.77 36.41
C ARG A 203 10.07 -36.00 36.32
N ILE A 204 10.91 -36.10 35.30
CA ILE A 204 11.90 -37.19 35.16
C ILE A 204 12.93 -37.12 36.29
N ALA A 205 13.39 -35.93 36.67
CA ALA A 205 14.35 -35.75 37.75
C ALA A 205 13.78 -36.20 39.10
N ALA A 206 12.52 -35.83 39.39
CA ALA A 206 11.81 -36.15 40.62
C ALA A 206 11.43 -37.64 40.79
N ASP A 207 11.49 -38.44 39.72
CA ASP A 207 11.18 -39.87 39.77
C ASP A 207 12.34 -40.66 40.41
N GLU A 208 12.26 -40.89 41.73
CA GLU A 208 13.28 -41.63 42.48
C GLU A 208 13.33 -43.13 42.15
N ALA A 209 12.31 -43.68 41.49
CA ALA A 209 12.24 -45.10 41.16
C ALA A 209 13.08 -45.48 39.94
N LYS A 210 13.43 -44.51 39.09
CA LYS A 210 14.21 -44.73 37.86
C LYS A 210 15.70 -44.53 38.08
N THR A 211 16.48 -45.38 37.42
CA THR A 211 17.94 -45.22 37.30
C THR A 211 18.30 -44.02 36.42
N GLU A 212 19.53 -43.50 36.56
CA GLU A 212 20.00 -42.40 35.70
C GLU A 212 20.02 -42.75 34.20
N ALA A 213 20.22 -44.04 33.86
CA ALA A 213 20.16 -44.51 32.48
C ALA A 213 18.73 -44.46 31.92
N GLU A 214 17.72 -44.88 32.71
CA GLU A 214 16.31 -44.79 32.33
C GLU A 214 15.86 -43.33 32.19
N LYS A 215 16.26 -42.46 33.13
CA LYS A 215 16.01 -41.02 33.04
C LYS A 215 16.64 -40.41 31.78
N ALA A 216 17.87 -40.78 31.45
CA ALA A 216 18.54 -40.31 30.24
C ALA A 216 17.83 -40.77 28.95
N ALA A 217 17.36 -42.02 28.90
CA ALA A 217 16.60 -42.56 27.77
C ALA A 217 15.24 -41.85 27.62
N GLU A 218 14.54 -41.58 28.72
CA GLU A 218 13.26 -40.86 28.71
C GLU A 218 13.42 -39.42 28.23
N ARG A 219 14.47 -38.71 28.68
CA ARG A 219 14.81 -37.36 28.17
C ARG A 219 15.13 -37.39 26.67
N ALA A 220 15.88 -38.39 26.20
CA ALA A 220 16.19 -38.52 24.77
C ALA A 220 14.93 -38.78 23.93
N ARG A 221 14.02 -39.66 24.38
CA ARG A 221 12.71 -39.87 23.72
C ARG A 221 11.87 -38.59 23.71
N ALA A 222 11.82 -37.85 24.82
CA ALA A 222 11.10 -36.58 24.89
C ALA A 222 11.67 -35.52 23.93
N ALA A 223 13.00 -35.40 23.86
CA ALA A 223 13.67 -34.48 22.93
C ALA A 223 13.36 -34.82 21.46
N LYS A 224 13.41 -36.10 21.08
CA LYS A 224 13.01 -36.57 19.73
C LYS A 224 11.57 -36.23 19.40
N LYS A 225 10.66 -36.40 20.37
CA LYS A 225 9.24 -36.07 20.19
C LYS A 225 9.04 -34.58 19.93
N LEU A 226 9.65 -33.71 20.73
CA LEU A 226 9.57 -32.25 20.54
C LEU A 226 10.17 -31.82 19.20
N ALA A 227 11.33 -32.38 18.84
CA ALA A 227 12.00 -32.17 17.55
C ALA A 227 11.12 -32.60 16.35
N ALA A 228 10.49 -33.78 16.43
CA ALA A 228 9.62 -34.28 15.37
C ALA A 228 8.35 -33.42 15.23
N ASN A 229 7.69 -33.08 16.35
CA ASN A 229 6.54 -32.17 16.36
C ASN A 229 6.88 -30.81 15.72
N ARG A 230 8.07 -30.25 16.02
CA ARG A 230 8.51 -28.95 15.51
C ARG A 230 8.53 -28.87 13.98
N ILE A 231 8.82 -29.97 13.30
CA ILE A 231 8.91 -30.04 11.83
C ILE A 231 7.71 -30.77 11.20
N GLY A 232 6.68 -31.09 11.98
CA GLY A 232 5.52 -31.86 11.52
C GLY A 232 5.88 -33.28 11.05
N LEU A 233 6.95 -33.86 11.59
CA LEU A 233 7.29 -35.27 11.37
C LEU A 233 6.40 -36.13 12.27
N THR A 234 5.64 -37.05 11.66
CA THR A 234 4.72 -37.94 12.38
C THR A 234 5.43 -38.68 13.51
N VAL A 235 5.00 -38.45 14.75
CA VAL A 235 5.56 -39.12 15.94
C VAL A 235 4.99 -40.52 16.07
N THR A 236 5.85 -41.54 16.04
CA THR A 236 5.50 -42.94 16.34
C THR A 236 6.47 -43.52 17.37
N GLU A 237 6.09 -44.59 18.06
CA GLU A 237 7.01 -45.24 19.02
C GLU A 237 8.29 -45.72 18.32
N GLU A 238 8.18 -46.24 17.10
CA GLU A 238 9.36 -46.68 16.33
C GLU A 238 10.31 -45.51 16.03
N LEU A 239 9.79 -44.31 15.75
CA LEU A 239 10.60 -43.13 15.51
C LEU A 239 11.38 -42.72 16.77
N LEU A 240 10.72 -42.76 17.93
CA LEU A 240 11.32 -42.34 19.20
C LEU A 240 12.38 -43.32 19.71
N ASP A 241 12.27 -44.60 19.33
CA ASP A 241 13.22 -45.66 19.68
C ASP A 241 14.44 -45.75 18.76
N LEU A 242 14.48 -45.01 17.65
CA LEU A 242 15.65 -44.98 16.77
C LEU A 242 16.90 -44.48 17.51
N PRO A 243 18.09 -45.01 17.20
CA PRO A 243 19.34 -44.36 17.56
C PRO A 243 19.37 -42.90 17.09
N ASP A 244 20.00 -42.00 17.86
CA ASP A 244 19.96 -40.56 17.58
C ASP A 244 20.40 -40.22 16.15
N ARG A 245 21.45 -40.89 15.65
CA ARG A 245 21.90 -40.72 14.26
C ARG A 245 20.84 -41.10 13.23
N ASP A 246 20.12 -42.20 13.45
CA ASP A 246 19.08 -42.69 12.54
C ASP A 246 17.84 -41.79 12.60
N PHE A 247 17.50 -41.28 13.78
CA PHE A 247 16.49 -40.23 13.93
C PHE A 247 16.86 -38.98 13.12
N ILE A 248 18.11 -38.52 13.17
CA ILE A 248 18.57 -37.37 12.38
C ILE A 248 18.49 -37.66 10.87
N ILE A 249 18.75 -38.88 10.43
CA ILE A 249 18.56 -39.28 9.02
C ILE A 249 17.08 -39.20 8.62
N LYS A 250 16.15 -39.58 9.51
CA LYS A 250 14.71 -39.39 9.26
C LYS A 250 14.35 -37.92 9.14
N VAL A 251 14.88 -37.06 10.02
CA VAL A 251 14.71 -35.60 9.92
C VAL A 251 15.24 -35.08 8.58
N TRP A 252 16.47 -35.43 8.19
CA TRP A 252 17.06 -35.02 6.91
C TRP A 252 16.12 -35.37 5.74
N ASN A 253 15.64 -36.60 5.66
CA ASN A 253 14.78 -37.05 4.56
C ASN A 253 13.39 -36.39 4.55
N HIS A 254 12.90 -35.90 5.69
CA HIS A 254 11.62 -35.19 5.79
C HIS A 254 11.73 -33.70 5.41
N THR A 255 12.89 -33.09 5.66
CA THR A 255 13.10 -31.65 5.50
C THR A 255 13.30 -31.22 4.04
N ALA A 256 12.82 -30.02 3.71
CA ALA A 256 12.94 -29.46 2.38
C ALA A 256 14.41 -29.33 1.95
N ALA A 257 14.67 -29.59 0.66
CA ALA A 257 16.01 -29.47 0.09
C ALA A 257 16.53 -28.03 0.20
N GLY A 258 17.75 -27.86 0.70
CA GLY A 258 18.39 -26.55 0.87
C GLY A 258 17.95 -25.75 2.10
N SER A 259 17.14 -26.33 2.99
CA SER A 259 16.78 -25.71 4.27
C SER A 259 17.94 -25.73 5.28
N GLU A 260 17.93 -24.81 6.23
CA GLU A 260 18.85 -24.77 7.37
C GLU A 260 18.71 -26.03 8.23
N VAL A 261 17.49 -26.56 8.40
CA VAL A 261 17.28 -27.83 9.10
C VAL A 261 17.99 -28.98 8.37
N GLN A 262 17.85 -29.07 7.04
CA GLN A 262 18.54 -30.09 6.27
C GLN A 262 20.07 -29.95 6.39
N ALA A 263 20.60 -28.73 6.27
CA ALA A 263 22.03 -28.46 6.38
C ALA A 263 22.56 -28.85 7.77
N ALA A 264 21.84 -28.52 8.84
CA ALA A 264 22.21 -28.87 10.20
C ALA A 264 22.12 -30.39 10.46
N ALA A 265 21.12 -31.08 9.89
CA ALA A 265 21.02 -32.54 9.95
C ALA A 265 22.20 -33.24 9.25
N ILE A 266 22.60 -32.74 8.07
CA ILE A 266 23.78 -33.23 7.33
C ILE A 266 25.06 -33.01 8.14
N ALA A 267 25.22 -31.85 8.76
CA ALA A 267 26.38 -31.56 9.60
C ALA A 267 26.46 -32.51 10.80
N ALA A 268 25.34 -32.75 11.50
CA ALA A 268 25.29 -33.65 12.63
C ALA A 268 25.57 -35.11 12.25
N THR A 269 25.00 -35.60 11.14
CA THR A 269 25.18 -37.00 10.67
C THR A 269 26.58 -37.34 10.17
N ARG A 270 27.36 -36.33 9.76
CA ARG A 270 28.78 -36.45 9.41
C ARG A 270 29.68 -36.63 10.64
N SER A 271 29.25 -36.17 11.81
CA SER A 271 29.96 -36.43 13.06
C SER A 271 29.81 -37.88 13.49
N LEU A 272 30.86 -38.44 14.10
CA LEU A 272 30.83 -39.74 14.78
C LEU A 272 30.64 -39.60 16.31
N ASP A 273 30.51 -38.37 16.81
CA ASP A 273 30.36 -38.08 18.24
C ASP A 273 28.87 -38.06 18.65
N PRO A 274 28.42 -38.97 19.54
CA PRO A 274 27.06 -38.98 20.05
C PRO A 274 26.62 -37.67 20.74
N ALA A 275 27.56 -36.93 21.34
CA ALA A 275 27.23 -35.64 21.97
C ALA A 275 26.76 -34.61 20.93
N VAL A 276 27.30 -34.66 19.70
CA VAL A 276 26.88 -33.79 18.60
C VAL A 276 25.46 -34.14 18.14
N TRP A 277 25.13 -35.43 18.04
CA TRP A 277 23.78 -35.86 17.67
C TRP A 277 22.75 -35.44 18.72
N LYS A 278 23.08 -35.64 20.00
CA LYS A 278 22.24 -35.21 21.11
C LYS A 278 22.01 -33.69 21.09
N ALA A 279 23.08 -32.90 20.94
CA ALA A 279 22.98 -31.44 20.89
C ALA A 279 22.11 -30.95 19.72
N TYR A 280 22.19 -31.61 18.57
CA TYR A 280 21.32 -31.32 17.43
C TYR A 280 19.84 -31.57 17.76
N ILE A 281 19.51 -32.73 18.34
CA ILE A 281 18.12 -33.07 18.70
C ILE A 281 17.59 -32.13 19.79
N ASP A 282 18.38 -31.85 20.82
CA ASP A 282 17.95 -31.03 21.96
C ASP A 282 17.73 -29.55 21.59
N THR A 283 18.52 -29.01 20.67
CA THR A 283 18.54 -27.57 20.39
C THR A 283 18.84 -27.20 18.93
N GLY A 284 19.77 -27.90 18.28
CA GLY A 284 20.24 -27.52 16.94
C GLY A 284 19.16 -27.53 15.86
N LEU A 285 18.22 -28.48 15.92
CA LEU A 285 17.07 -28.55 15.01
C LEU A 285 16.13 -27.35 15.20
N HIS A 286 15.80 -27.02 16.44
CA HIS A 286 14.92 -25.88 16.76
C HIS A 286 15.53 -24.57 16.25
N GLN A 287 16.82 -24.35 16.53
CA GLN A 287 17.56 -23.20 16.03
C GLN A 287 17.62 -23.15 14.50
N ALA A 288 17.70 -24.30 13.83
CA ALA A 288 17.71 -24.37 12.38
C ALA A 288 16.35 -24.01 11.78
N VAL A 289 15.24 -24.48 12.38
CA VAL A 289 13.88 -24.07 11.99
C VAL A 289 13.71 -22.56 12.16
N ASP A 290 14.19 -21.99 13.25
CA ASP A 290 14.11 -20.54 13.48
C ASP A 290 14.87 -19.73 12.42
N ARG A 291 16.03 -20.23 11.97
CA ARG A 291 16.77 -19.61 10.85
C ARG A 291 16.01 -19.73 9.53
N ASP A 292 15.40 -20.88 9.24
CA ASP A 292 14.56 -21.04 8.04
C ASP A 292 13.38 -20.05 8.03
N ILE A 293 12.72 -19.86 9.18
CA ILE A 293 11.64 -18.87 9.35
C ILE A 293 12.17 -17.46 9.10
N GLN A 294 13.30 -17.09 9.70
CA GLN A 294 13.88 -15.76 9.53
C GLN A 294 14.27 -15.49 8.07
N ILE A 295 14.86 -16.47 7.38
CA ILE A 295 15.21 -16.36 5.96
C ILE A 295 13.96 -16.14 5.10
N ALA A 296 12.85 -16.82 5.41
CA ALA A 296 11.59 -16.64 4.71
C ALA A 296 10.99 -15.24 4.96
N LEU A 297 11.00 -14.76 6.20
CA LEU A 297 10.55 -13.41 6.57
C LEU A 297 11.40 -12.33 5.89
N ASP A 298 12.72 -12.47 5.90
CA ASP A 298 13.64 -11.53 5.25
C ASP A 298 13.41 -11.49 3.74
N ARG A 299 13.22 -12.66 3.11
CA ARG A 299 12.90 -12.74 1.68
C ARG A 299 11.59 -12.02 1.35
N LYS A 300 10.54 -12.25 2.15
CA LYS A 300 9.26 -11.55 1.99
C LYS A 300 9.45 -10.04 2.14
N TYR A 301 10.15 -9.60 3.18
CA TYR A 301 10.40 -8.17 3.41
C TYR A 301 11.14 -7.50 2.24
N GLN A 302 12.11 -8.18 1.60
CA GLN A 302 12.77 -7.66 0.40
C GLN A 302 11.83 -7.61 -0.82
N ALA A 303 10.94 -8.59 -0.98
CA ALA A 303 9.93 -8.57 -2.03
C ALA A 303 8.94 -7.42 -1.81
N ASP A 304 8.47 -7.22 -0.58
CA ASP A 304 7.57 -6.13 -0.19
C ASP A 304 8.22 -4.76 -0.45
N LYS A 305 9.51 -4.58 -0.12
CA LYS A 305 10.26 -3.36 -0.47
C LYS A 305 10.31 -3.11 -1.96
N THR A 306 10.54 -4.16 -2.74
CA THR A 306 10.59 -4.07 -4.20
C THR A 306 9.25 -3.62 -4.76
N LEU A 307 8.15 -4.21 -4.29
CA LEU A 307 6.79 -3.85 -4.70
C LEU A 307 6.45 -2.41 -4.31
N ALA A 308 6.75 -1.99 -3.08
CA ALA A 308 6.54 -0.63 -2.64
C ALA A 308 7.35 0.39 -3.48
N GLN A 309 8.58 0.07 -3.86
CA GLN A 309 9.38 0.91 -4.77
C GLN A 309 8.74 1.04 -6.16
N GLN A 310 8.14 -0.04 -6.69
CA GLN A 310 7.40 0.01 -7.96
C GLN A 310 6.15 0.89 -7.84
N ILE A 311 5.35 0.72 -6.77
CA ILE A 311 4.18 1.56 -6.49
C ILE A 311 4.60 3.04 -6.42
N LYS A 312 5.67 3.36 -5.68
CA LYS A 312 6.21 4.71 -5.57
C LYS A 312 6.59 5.28 -6.94
N ALA A 313 7.29 4.50 -7.78
CA ALA A 313 7.73 4.95 -9.10
C ALA A 313 6.53 5.24 -10.03
N THR A 314 5.52 4.37 -10.03
CA THR A 314 4.28 4.55 -10.80
C THR A 314 3.49 5.76 -10.31
N ALA A 315 3.33 5.90 -8.99
CA ALA A 315 2.65 7.05 -8.39
C ALA A 315 3.35 8.37 -8.75
N ALA A 316 4.68 8.41 -8.70
CA ALA A 316 5.47 9.57 -9.10
C ALA A 316 5.29 9.93 -10.59
N LYS A 317 5.28 8.93 -11.48
CA LYS A 317 5.01 9.13 -12.92
C LYS A 317 3.62 9.75 -13.14
N ASN A 318 2.63 9.31 -12.38
CA ASN A 318 1.25 9.79 -12.45
C ASN A 318 1.02 11.08 -11.64
N LYS A 319 2.07 11.64 -11.02
CA LYS A 319 2.03 12.81 -10.14
C LYS A 319 1.13 12.66 -8.92
N ASP A 320 0.81 11.43 -8.51
CA ASP A 320 0.11 11.15 -7.26
C ASP A 320 1.09 11.24 -6.09
N LEU A 321 1.34 12.47 -5.64
CA LEU A 321 2.28 12.73 -4.56
C LEU A 321 1.75 12.27 -3.19
N ASN A 322 0.44 12.04 -3.06
CA ASN A 322 -0.15 11.50 -1.83
C ASN A 322 0.22 10.03 -1.68
N LEU A 323 0.05 9.23 -2.73
CA LEU A 323 0.45 7.82 -2.71
C LEU A 323 1.98 7.68 -2.56
N VAL A 324 2.78 8.56 -3.18
CA VAL A 324 4.24 8.60 -2.95
C VAL A 324 4.54 8.84 -1.46
N HIS A 325 3.91 9.82 -0.84
CA HIS A 325 4.11 10.15 0.58
C HIS A 325 3.81 8.95 1.49
N TRP A 326 2.65 8.31 1.33
CA TRP A 326 2.27 7.15 2.13
C TRP A 326 3.18 5.95 1.88
N THR A 327 3.63 5.75 0.64
CA THR A 327 4.59 4.68 0.31
C THR A 327 5.94 4.94 0.99
N ASP A 328 6.41 6.19 1.01
CA ASP A 328 7.67 6.55 1.70
C ASP A 328 7.57 6.34 3.21
N LYS A 329 6.43 6.69 3.80
CA LYS A 329 6.16 6.41 5.22
C LYS A 329 6.16 4.91 5.53
N ALA A 330 5.58 4.09 4.65
CA ALA A 330 5.59 2.63 4.79
C ALA A 330 7.01 2.05 4.64
N LEU A 331 7.79 2.51 3.66
CA LEU A 331 9.19 2.09 3.45
C LEU A 331 10.12 2.47 4.62
N ALA A 332 9.86 3.58 5.29
CA ALA A 332 10.58 4.02 6.48
C ALA A 332 10.12 3.31 7.77
N GLY A 333 9.02 2.55 7.71
CA GLY A 333 8.45 1.83 8.85
C GLY A 333 9.06 0.45 9.08
N THR A 334 8.44 -0.28 10.00
CA THR A 334 8.71 -1.71 10.29
C THR A 334 8.25 -2.62 9.15
N PRO A 335 8.75 -3.88 9.08
CA PRO A 335 8.25 -4.87 8.13
C PRO A 335 6.72 -5.02 8.16
N ASP A 336 6.12 -5.06 9.34
CA ASP A 336 4.67 -5.21 9.51
C ASP A 336 3.90 -3.98 9.00
N GLN A 337 4.44 -2.77 9.20
CA GLN A 337 3.84 -1.55 8.66
C GLN A 337 3.91 -1.52 7.12
N LEU A 338 5.01 -2.00 6.54
CA LEU A 338 5.15 -2.11 5.09
C LEU A 338 4.18 -3.16 4.52
N ASP A 339 4.11 -4.34 5.13
CA ASP A 339 3.16 -5.39 4.74
C ASP A 339 1.71 -4.89 4.84
N THR A 340 1.34 -4.27 5.96
CA THR A 340 0.00 -3.71 6.16
C THR A 340 -0.34 -2.66 5.12
N PHE A 341 0.60 -1.78 4.78
CA PHE A 341 0.42 -0.81 3.71
C PHE A 341 0.17 -1.50 2.37
N LEU A 342 0.98 -2.49 1.99
CA LEU A 342 0.81 -3.19 0.71
C LEU A 342 -0.50 -3.98 0.62
N ARG A 343 -0.92 -4.61 1.72
CA ARG A 343 -2.12 -5.47 1.73
C ARG A 343 -3.42 -4.68 1.77
N VAL A 344 -3.48 -3.60 2.55
CA VAL A 344 -4.72 -2.85 2.77
C VAL A 344 -4.54 -1.33 2.71
N GLY A 345 -3.48 -0.81 3.35
CA GLY A 345 -3.35 0.63 3.58
C GLY A 345 -3.22 1.45 2.31
N GLN A 346 -2.56 0.91 1.28
CA GLN A 346 -2.34 1.60 0.03
C GLN A 346 -3.62 1.86 -0.77
N TYR A 347 -4.76 1.23 -0.42
CA TYR A 347 -6.02 1.28 -1.16
C TYR A 347 -7.11 2.17 -0.54
N ASP A 348 -6.83 2.69 0.66
CA ASP A 348 -7.73 3.55 1.43
C ASP A 348 -6.88 4.60 2.15
N LEU A 349 -6.56 5.66 1.42
CA LEU A 349 -5.68 6.73 1.87
C LEU A 349 -6.47 7.94 2.36
N ASP A 350 -5.90 8.60 3.36
CA ASP A 350 -6.26 9.96 3.72
C ASP A 350 -5.36 10.98 3.01
N LEU A 351 -5.79 12.23 2.97
CA LEU A 351 -4.96 13.39 2.66
C LEU A 351 -4.83 14.24 3.92
N ASN A 352 -3.60 14.64 4.27
CA ASN A 352 -3.33 15.66 5.27
C ASN A 352 -2.06 16.43 4.90
N THR A 353 -2.16 17.75 4.75
CA THR A 353 -1.01 18.59 4.39
C THR A 353 -1.14 20.02 4.89
N SER A 354 -0.08 20.53 5.52
CA SER A 354 0.16 21.96 5.79
C SER A 354 1.08 22.60 4.73
N PHE A 355 1.34 21.86 3.63
CA PHE A 355 2.31 22.18 2.61
C PHE A 355 3.74 22.40 3.13
N GLY A 356 4.03 21.98 4.36
CA GLY A 356 5.34 22.05 4.99
C GLY A 356 6.33 21.03 4.41
N THR A 357 7.60 21.15 4.83
CA THR A 357 8.62 20.17 4.48
C THR A 357 8.26 18.78 5.03
N GLY A 358 8.16 17.79 4.15
CA GLY A 358 7.77 16.42 4.49
C GLY A 358 6.30 16.11 4.29
N ASP A 359 5.44 17.13 4.14
CA ASP A 359 4.03 16.97 3.82
C ASP A 359 3.80 16.75 2.32
N VAL A 360 2.61 16.27 1.97
CA VAL A 360 2.18 16.11 0.59
C VAL A 360 2.13 17.47 -0.12
N GLN A 361 2.89 17.61 -1.22
CA GLN A 361 2.95 18.83 -2.01
C GLN A 361 1.98 18.80 -3.20
N PRO A 362 1.60 19.96 -3.77
CA PRO A 362 0.82 20.00 -5.00
C PRO A 362 1.54 19.34 -6.17
N SER A 363 0.81 18.49 -6.89
CA SER A 363 1.22 17.87 -8.16
C SER A 363 1.37 18.90 -9.29
N TRP A 364 0.63 20.00 -9.20
CA TRP A 364 0.60 21.07 -10.19
C TRP A 364 0.56 22.46 -9.57
N SER A 365 1.08 23.42 -10.33
CA SER A 365 0.96 24.86 -10.08
C SER A 365 0.44 25.53 -11.34
N ASN A 366 -0.36 26.60 -11.20
CA ASN A 366 -0.87 27.41 -12.32
C ASN A 366 -1.48 26.58 -13.48
N THR A 367 -2.05 25.40 -13.19
CA THR A 367 -2.50 24.46 -14.22
C THR A 367 -4.01 24.41 -14.24
N VAL A 368 -4.62 24.74 -15.39
CA VAL A 368 -6.07 24.67 -15.56
C VAL A 368 -6.57 23.23 -15.41
N ALA A 369 -7.68 23.04 -14.70
CA ALA A 369 -8.21 21.72 -14.40
C ALA A 369 -8.78 21.01 -15.64
N TRP A 370 -9.37 21.75 -16.59
CA TRP A 370 -9.86 21.23 -17.88
C TRP A 370 -9.93 22.34 -18.94
N ALA A 371 -10.13 21.97 -20.21
CA ALA A 371 -10.29 22.94 -21.30
C ALA A 371 -11.44 23.92 -21.00
N ASN A 372 -11.21 25.22 -21.19
CA ASN A 372 -12.14 26.30 -20.81
C ASN A 372 -12.45 26.38 -19.30
N GLY A 373 -11.61 25.80 -18.44
CA GLY A 373 -11.69 25.95 -16.98
C GLY A 373 -11.32 27.34 -16.46
N ILE A 374 -10.94 28.26 -17.35
CA ILE A 374 -10.70 29.68 -17.06
C ILE A 374 -11.55 30.51 -18.02
N VAL A 375 -12.38 31.37 -17.47
CA VAL A 375 -13.17 32.34 -18.23
C VAL A 375 -13.11 33.69 -17.54
N ASN A 376 -12.74 34.73 -18.29
CA ASN A 376 -12.65 36.11 -17.86
C ASN A 376 -11.70 36.37 -16.66
N VAL A 377 -10.78 35.45 -16.38
CA VAL A 377 -9.77 35.60 -15.34
C VAL A 377 -8.38 35.72 -15.98
N ALA A 378 -7.65 36.78 -15.65
CA ALA A 378 -6.24 36.95 -16.00
C ALA A 378 -5.34 36.84 -14.75
N GLY A 379 -4.04 37.05 -14.92
CA GLY A 379 -3.14 37.18 -13.78
C GLY A 379 -3.31 38.52 -13.06
N ILE A 380 -3.03 38.52 -11.75
CA ILE A 380 -3.36 39.66 -10.88
C ILE A 380 -2.57 40.94 -11.20
N CYS A 381 -1.34 40.82 -11.72
CA CYS A 381 -0.49 41.97 -12.06
C CYS A 381 0.50 41.64 -13.19
N CYS A 382 1.35 42.62 -13.52
CA CYS A 382 2.68 42.36 -14.08
C CYS A 382 2.70 41.59 -15.42
N LYS A 383 1.62 41.72 -16.21
CA LYS A 383 1.39 41.01 -17.48
C LYS A 383 1.38 39.49 -17.36
N LEU A 384 1.07 38.97 -16.17
CA LEU A 384 0.80 37.54 -15.98
C LEU A 384 -0.37 37.10 -16.86
N THR A 385 -0.21 35.98 -17.55
CA THR A 385 -1.14 35.51 -18.59
C THR A 385 -2.34 34.74 -18.04
N GLY A 386 -2.36 34.43 -16.74
CA GLY A 386 -3.43 33.69 -16.09
C GLY A 386 -3.35 33.73 -14.57
N PRO A 387 -4.35 33.16 -13.89
CA PRO A 387 -4.38 33.07 -12.43
C PRO A 387 -3.22 32.21 -11.91
N GLU A 388 -2.85 32.45 -10.66
CA GLU A 388 -1.76 31.77 -9.97
C GLU A 388 -2.27 30.81 -8.90
N LEU A 389 -1.59 29.67 -8.79
CA LEU A 389 -1.71 28.67 -7.75
C LEU A 389 -0.34 28.06 -7.47
N GLY A 390 0.12 28.10 -6.23
CA GLY A 390 1.35 27.40 -5.83
C GLY A 390 1.77 27.66 -4.38
N VAL A 391 2.62 26.79 -3.84
CA VAL A 391 3.12 26.93 -2.47
C VAL A 391 4.06 28.15 -2.39
N ARG A 392 3.89 28.96 -1.35
CA ARG A 392 4.70 30.15 -1.07
C ARG A 392 5.19 30.12 0.38
N THR A 393 6.36 30.74 0.61
CA THR A 393 6.85 31.05 1.95
C THR A 393 6.11 32.27 2.50
N GLU A 394 4.84 32.07 2.83
CA GLU A 394 3.97 33.02 3.49
C GLU A 394 3.40 32.36 4.74
N PRO A 395 3.22 33.08 5.86
CA PRO A 395 2.77 32.51 7.12
C PRO A 395 1.51 31.66 6.92
N GLY A 396 1.65 30.35 7.13
CA GLY A 396 0.55 29.40 7.09
C GLY A 396 -0.39 29.59 8.28
N HIS A 397 -1.49 28.84 8.28
CA HIS A 397 -2.24 28.61 9.50
C HIS A 397 -1.39 27.78 10.46
N THR A 398 -0.69 26.79 9.91
CA THR A 398 0.37 26.02 10.57
C THR A 398 1.67 26.19 9.80
N GLY A 399 2.81 26.31 10.50
CA GLY A 399 4.12 26.39 9.85
C GLY A 399 4.38 27.69 9.08
N ALA A 400 5.24 27.62 8.06
CA ALA A 400 5.81 28.79 7.37
C ALA A 400 5.53 28.82 5.85
N THR A 401 4.70 27.89 5.37
CA THR A 401 4.32 27.74 3.97
C THR A 401 2.82 27.61 3.85
N SER A 402 2.27 28.00 2.70
CA SER A 402 0.85 27.84 2.40
C SER A 402 0.62 27.83 0.89
N LEU A 403 -0.50 27.25 0.45
CA LEU A 403 -0.90 27.25 -0.94
C LEU A 403 -1.54 28.59 -1.30
N MET A 404 -0.84 29.41 -2.09
CA MET A 404 -1.32 30.71 -2.52
C MET A 404 -2.19 30.59 -3.77
N TYR A 405 -3.31 31.32 -3.79
CA TYR A 405 -4.13 31.55 -4.98
C TYR A 405 -4.17 33.03 -5.32
N ALA A 406 -4.19 33.38 -6.62
CA ALA A 406 -4.40 34.75 -7.07
C ALA A 406 -4.96 34.84 -8.49
N GLY A 407 -5.59 35.96 -8.83
CA GLY A 407 -5.99 36.26 -10.21
C GLY A 407 -6.67 37.62 -10.34
N LEU A 408 -7.10 37.95 -11.56
CA LEU A 408 -7.79 39.18 -11.90
C LEU A 408 -9.11 38.89 -12.62
N ASP A 409 -10.22 39.27 -12.01
CA ASP A 409 -11.54 39.23 -12.65
C ASP A 409 -11.71 40.39 -13.63
N ASN A 410 -11.94 40.08 -14.91
CA ASN A 410 -12.08 41.05 -15.99
C ASN A 410 -13.52 41.23 -16.50
N SER A 411 -14.52 40.59 -15.88
CA SER A 411 -15.89 40.62 -16.43
C SER A 411 -16.96 40.88 -15.39
N ALA A 412 -17.71 41.96 -15.62
CA ALA A 412 -18.87 42.33 -14.83
C ALA A 412 -20.07 41.38 -14.95
N THR A 413 -19.93 40.20 -15.57
CA THR A 413 -21.03 39.22 -15.71
C THR A 413 -20.76 37.92 -14.96
N LYS A 414 -19.75 37.15 -15.37
CA LYS A 414 -19.35 35.88 -14.75
C LYS A 414 -17.88 35.62 -15.05
N SER A 415 -17.14 35.24 -14.02
CA SER A 415 -15.73 34.88 -14.12
C SER A 415 -15.44 33.67 -13.24
N TYR A 416 -14.61 32.76 -13.76
CA TYR A 416 -14.19 31.59 -13.00
C TYR A 416 -12.81 31.11 -13.43
N ALA A 417 -12.10 30.51 -12.49
CA ALA A 417 -10.82 29.85 -12.72
C ALA A 417 -10.73 28.61 -11.85
N TYR A 418 -10.62 27.45 -12.50
CA TYR A 418 -10.47 26.15 -11.86
C TYR A 418 -9.06 25.64 -12.10
N LEU A 419 -8.22 25.64 -11.07
CA LEU A 419 -6.83 25.21 -11.15
C LEU A 419 -6.64 23.89 -10.39
N LYS A 420 -6.15 22.85 -11.07
CA LYS A 420 -5.82 21.59 -10.41
C LYS A 420 -4.57 21.77 -9.54
N SER A 421 -4.61 21.22 -8.34
CA SER A 421 -3.54 21.30 -7.35
C SER A 421 -2.89 19.94 -7.13
N MET A 422 -3.67 18.93 -6.80
CA MET A 422 -3.17 17.61 -6.40
C MET A 422 -3.84 16.52 -7.23
N ALA A 423 -3.04 15.61 -7.79
CA ALA A 423 -3.52 14.33 -8.27
C ALA A 423 -3.73 13.46 -7.03
N LEU A 424 -4.93 12.90 -6.90
CA LEU A 424 -5.27 12.03 -5.78
C LEU A 424 -5.74 10.71 -6.37
N SER A 425 -5.42 9.61 -5.71
CA SER A 425 -6.05 8.33 -5.98
C SER A 425 -6.29 7.62 -4.65
N ARG A 426 -7.15 6.59 -4.69
CA ARG A 426 -7.35 5.66 -3.58
C ARG A 426 -7.84 6.34 -2.28
N ILE A 427 -8.52 7.48 -2.41
CA ILE A 427 -9.28 8.12 -1.32
C ILE A 427 -10.76 7.83 -1.57
N THR A 428 -11.32 6.89 -0.80
CA THR A 428 -12.74 6.53 -0.90
C THR A 428 -13.54 7.29 0.14
N ILE A 429 -14.59 7.99 -0.28
CA ILE A 429 -15.49 8.66 0.65
C ILE A 429 -16.28 7.61 1.43
N LYS A 430 -16.22 7.70 2.76
CA LYS A 430 -17.01 6.91 3.71
C LYS A 430 -18.10 7.77 4.33
N PRO A 431 -19.09 7.19 5.03
CA PRO A 431 -20.14 7.96 5.71
C PRO A 431 -19.63 9.02 6.70
N THR A 432 -18.43 8.82 7.25
CA THR A 432 -17.78 9.71 8.23
C THR A 432 -16.84 10.73 7.61
N THR A 433 -16.43 10.54 6.36
CA THR A 433 -15.39 11.35 5.72
C THR A 433 -15.77 12.82 5.61
N LYS A 434 -14.80 13.70 5.86
CA LYS A 434 -14.91 15.15 5.77
C LYS A 434 -13.77 15.71 4.93
N LEU A 435 -14.08 16.78 4.19
CA LEU A 435 -13.07 17.72 3.71
C LEU A 435 -12.97 18.85 4.73
N SER A 436 -11.77 19.17 5.21
CA SER A 436 -11.50 20.39 5.98
C SER A 436 -10.28 21.12 5.44
N TYR A 437 -10.30 22.45 5.51
CA TYR A 437 -9.15 23.28 5.17
C TYR A 437 -9.29 24.66 5.81
N TRP A 438 -8.15 25.34 5.96
CA TRP A 438 -8.10 26.73 6.38
C TRP A 438 -7.87 27.63 5.17
N ILE A 439 -8.60 28.75 5.10
CA ILE A 439 -8.46 29.75 4.04
C ILE A 439 -8.28 31.16 4.62
N TYR A 440 -7.31 31.90 4.08
CA TYR A 440 -7.02 33.29 4.40
C TYR A 440 -7.22 34.17 3.16
N PRO A 441 -8.42 34.73 2.95
CA PRO A 441 -8.65 35.74 1.92
C PRO A 441 -7.87 37.02 2.26
N GLN A 442 -7.04 37.51 1.35
CA GLN A 442 -6.25 38.72 1.60
C GLN A 442 -7.00 39.99 1.18
N ALA A 443 -6.67 41.07 1.88
CA ALA A 443 -7.16 42.41 1.59
C ALA A 443 -6.24 43.16 0.61
N ASN A 444 -6.69 44.33 0.17
CA ASN A 444 -5.93 45.25 -0.68
C ASN A 444 -4.68 45.85 -0.02
N THR A 445 -4.52 45.70 1.30
CA THR A 445 -3.30 46.10 2.02
C THR A 445 -2.09 45.24 1.67
N VAL A 446 -2.32 43.99 1.21
CA VAL A 446 -1.24 43.10 0.74
C VAL A 446 -0.87 43.42 -0.71
N ARG A 447 -1.87 43.68 -1.56
CA ARG A 447 -1.70 44.10 -2.96
C ARG A 447 -2.80 45.06 -3.39
N PRO A 448 -2.49 46.23 -3.96
CA PRO A 448 -3.49 47.24 -4.34
C PRO A 448 -4.54 46.74 -5.35
N GLU A 449 -4.18 45.77 -6.21
CA GLU A 449 -5.07 45.21 -7.23
C GLU A 449 -6.18 44.34 -6.64
N VAL A 450 -6.00 43.83 -5.41
CA VAL A 450 -6.95 42.94 -4.74
C VAL A 450 -8.21 43.72 -4.36
N LYS A 451 -9.38 43.22 -4.78
CA LYS A 451 -10.65 43.59 -4.18
C LYS A 451 -10.99 42.56 -3.10
N PRO A 452 -11.07 42.95 -1.82
CA PRO A 452 -11.28 42.04 -0.70
C PRO A 452 -12.42 41.03 -0.89
N ALA A 453 -13.55 41.46 -1.45
CA ALA A 453 -14.70 40.59 -1.70
C ALA A 453 -14.35 39.43 -2.66
N ASN A 454 -13.55 39.67 -3.70
CA ASN A 454 -13.21 38.66 -4.69
C ASN A 454 -12.32 37.56 -4.09
N SER A 455 -11.46 37.91 -3.12
CA SER A 455 -10.65 36.93 -2.37
C SER A 455 -11.51 35.93 -1.59
N THR A 456 -12.77 36.26 -1.28
CA THR A 456 -13.68 35.34 -0.55
C THR A 456 -14.41 34.36 -1.47
N CYS A 457 -14.28 34.50 -2.79
CA CYS A 457 -14.97 33.69 -3.79
C CYS A 457 -14.11 32.50 -4.28
N VAL A 458 -13.23 32.00 -3.41
CA VAL A 458 -12.35 30.85 -3.67
C VAL A 458 -12.66 29.74 -2.69
N ALA A 459 -12.76 28.49 -3.16
CA ALA A 459 -12.97 27.31 -2.33
C ALA A 459 -12.20 26.10 -2.90
N ILE A 460 -11.99 25.08 -2.06
CA ILE A 460 -11.55 23.76 -2.54
C ILE A 460 -12.75 23.03 -3.15
N ASP A 461 -12.51 22.45 -4.33
CA ASP A 461 -13.41 21.53 -5.02
C ASP A 461 -12.70 20.18 -5.20
N LEU A 462 -13.48 19.11 -5.32
CA LEU A 462 -12.99 17.75 -5.52
C LEU A 462 -13.60 17.19 -6.80
N LEU A 463 -12.77 16.59 -7.65
CA LEU A 463 -13.26 15.77 -8.76
C LEU A 463 -13.31 14.31 -8.33
N PHE A 464 -14.34 13.61 -8.80
CA PHE A 464 -14.55 12.20 -8.51
C PHE A 464 -14.30 11.33 -9.73
N SER A 465 -14.06 10.05 -9.50
CA SER A 465 -13.82 9.03 -10.55
C SER A 465 -14.98 8.88 -11.54
N ASP A 466 -16.21 9.23 -11.15
CA ASP A 466 -17.40 9.23 -12.01
C ASP A 466 -17.57 10.50 -12.85
N GLY A 467 -16.57 11.39 -12.86
CA GLY A 467 -16.58 12.66 -13.60
C GLY A 467 -17.41 13.76 -12.95
N LYS A 468 -18.08 13.49 -11.81
CA LYS A 468 -18.78 14.52 -11.03
C LYS A 468 -17.80 15.28 -10.13
N ASN A 469 -18.30 16.31 -9.47
CA ASN A 469 -17.51 17.20 -8.62
C ASN A 469 -18.26 17.58 -7.33
N LEU A 470 -17.53 18.13 -6.35
CA LEU A 470 -18.10 18.55 -5.08
C LEU A 470 -18.97 19.79 -5.24
N ARG A 471 -18.55 20.78 -6.03
CA ARG A 471 -19.27 22.05 -6.21
C ARG A 471 -20.72 21.90 -6.69
N ASP A 472 -21.00 20.90 -7.51
CA ASP A 472 -22.32 20.63 -8.09
C ASP A 472 -23.11 19.56 -7.31
N SER A 473 -22.54 19.00 -6.24
CA SER A 473 -23.18 17.95 -5.42
C SER A 473 -24.37 18.44 -4.60
N GLY A 474 -24.46 19.76 -4.36
CA GLY A 474 -25.46 20.34 -3.46
C GLY A 474 -25.12 20.24 -1.96
N LEU A 475 -24.00 19.61 -1.60
CA LEU A 475 -23.51 19.54 -0.22
C LEU A 475 -23.26 20.92 0.37
N LYS A 476 -23.31 20.98 1.71
CA LYS A 476 -23.09 22.19 2.49
C LYS A 476 -21.94 22.01 3.47
N ASP A 477 -21.22 23.09 3.75
CA ASP A 477 -20.30 23.17 4.87
C ASP A 477 -21.06 23.12 6.22
N THR A 478 -20.34 22.97 7.32
CA THR A 478 -20.90 22.95 8.69
C THR A 478 -21.56 24.27 9.10
N ARG A 479 -21.37 25.34 8.33
CA ARG A 479 -22.04 26.65 8.53
C ARG A 479 -23.27 26.81 7.63
N GLY A 480 -23.64 25.78 6.86
CA GLY A 480 -24.82 25.76 5.99
C GLY A 480 -24.63 26.41 4.62
N ASN A 481 -23.42 26.84 4.25
CA ASN A 481 -23.12 27.36 2.92
C ASN A 481 -22.91 26.20 1.95
N ARG A 482 -23.37 26.32 0.70
CA ARG A 482 -23.08 25.28 -0.30
C ARG A 482 -21.58 25.19 -0.54
N ALA A 483 -21.07 23.97 -0.73
CA ALA A 483 -19.66 23.67 -0.98
C ALA A 483 -19.25 24.04 -2.43
N HIS A 484 -19.48 25.30 -2.82
CA HIS A 484 -19.20 25.85 -4.15
C HIS A 484 -18.63 27.28 -3.98
N PRO A 485 -17.59 27.69 -4.72
CA PRO A 485 -16.91 28.97 -4.50
C PRO A 485 -17.84 30.21 -4.51
N ALA A 486 -18.74 30.29 -5.50
CA ALA A 486 -19.74 31.37 -5.58
C ALA A 486 -20.66 31.50 -4.35
N PHE A 487 -20.88 30.42 -3.58
CA PHE A 487 -21.68 30.42 -2.36
C PHE A 487 -20.85 30.70 -1.11
N GLN A 488 -19.52 30.66 -1.21
CA GLN A 488 -18.58 31.09 -0.17
C GLN A 488 -18.30 32.60 -0.21
N CYS A 489 -18.54 33.25 -1.35
CA CYS A 489 -18.42 34.71 -1.50
C CYS A 489 -19.08 35.46 -0.32
N ASN A 490 -18.31 36.33 0.33
CA ASN A 490 -18.68 37.15 1.49
C ASN A 490 -19.12 36.35 2.73
N LYS A 491 -18.86 35.04 2.81
CA LYS A 491 -19.13 34.19 3.98
C LYS A 491 -17.91 33.96 4.87
N VAL A 492 -16.72 34.09 4.32
CA VAL A 492 -15.45 34.06 5.04
C VAL A 492 -14.94 35.47 5.29
N THR A 493 -14.20 35.66 6.39
CA THR A 493 -13.70 36.96 6.81
C THR A 493 -12.35 37.25 6.15
N VAL A 494 -12.24 38.37 5.45
CA VAL A 494 -10.98 38.82 4.86
C VAL A 494 -9.96 39.19 5.94
N GLY A 495 -8.68 38.87 5.71
CA GLY A 495 -7.57 39.18 6.61
C GLY A 495 -7.49 38.27 7.83
N LYS A 496 -8.21 37.15 7.83
CA LYS A 496 -8.22 36.15 8.90
C LYS A 496 -8.23 34.74 8.32
N TRP A 497 -7.71 33.79 9.08
CA TRP A 497 -7.87 32.37 8.80
C TRP A 497 -9.32 31.96 9.10
N ASN A 498 -9.93 31.25 8.17
CA ASN A 498 -11.29 30.73 8.27
C ASN A 498 -11.25 29.23 8.03
N GLU A 499 -11.76 28.44 8.97
CA GLU A 499 -11.93 27.01 8.74
C GLU A 499 -13.17 26.77 7.86
N VAL A 500 -13.05 25.86 6.91
CA VAL A 500 -14.17 25.34 6.12
C VAL A 500 -14.19 23.83 6.31
N VAL A 501 -15.34 23.29 6.74
CA VAL A 501 -15.52 21.84 6.92
C VAL A 501 -16.76 21.40 6.15
N VAL A 502 -16.59 20.46 5.24
CA VAL A 502 -17.66 19.88 4.41
C VAL A 502 -17.79 18.40 4.74
N PRO A 503 -18.88 17.96 5.39
CA PRO A 503 -19.19 16.54 5.54
C PRO A 503 -19.43 15.93 4.17
N LEU A 504 -18.67 14.89 3.81
CA LEU A 504 -18.75 14.22 2.50
C LEU A 504 -19.59 12.94 2.54
N GLY A 505 -20.04 12.50 3.71
CA GLY A 505 -20.70 11.20 3.90
C GLY A 505 -21.87 10.87 2.97
N ALA A 506 -22.62 11.86 2.47
CA ALA A 506 -23.68 11.62 1.49
C ALA A 506 -23.17 11.23 0.08
N LEU A 507 -21.86 11.30 -0.13
CA LEU A 507 -21.15 10.88 -1.33
C LEU A 507 -20.37 9.58 -1.10
N ALA A 508 -20.71 8.81 -0.06
CA ALA A 508 -20.04 7.54 0.25
C ALA A 508 -19.94 6.61 -0.97
N GLY A 509 -18.79 5.95 -1.11
CA GLY A 509 -18.44 5.12 -2.26
C GLY A 509 -17.83 5.88 -3.45
N LYS A 510 -17.95 7.22 -3.50
CA LYS A 510 -17.19 8.00 -4.50
C LYS A 510 -15.71 8.00 -4.18
N LYS A 511 -14.89 8.12 -5.21
CA LYS A 511 -13.43 8.18 -5.08
C LYS A 511 -12.89 9.50 -5.59
N VAL A 512 -12.03 10.13 -4.80
CA VAL A 512 -11.46 11.44 -5.12
C VAL A 512 -10.27 11.26 -6.07
N THR A 513 -10.28 11.99 -7.19
CA THR A 513 -9.24 11.90 -8.22
C THR A 513 -8.38 13.15 -8.32
N THR A 514 -8.94 14.32 -7.97
CA THR A 514 -8.23 15.59 -8.10
C THR A 514 -8.74 16.60 -7.09
N LEU A 515 -7.81 17.29 -6.44
CA LEU A 515 -8.08 18.51 -5.70
C LEU A 515 -7.95 19.72 -6.62
N VAL A 516 -8.99 20.55 -6.65
CA VAL A 516 -9.05 21.77 -7.45
C VAL A 516 -9.21 22.97 -6.52
N VAL A 517 -8.42 24.02 -6.76
CA VAL A 517 -8.66 25.34 -6.16
C VAL A 517 -9.47 26.16 -7.16
N ALA A 518 -10.67 26.52 -6.74
CA ALA A 518 -11.70 27.06 -7.61
C ALA A 518 -12.06 28.49 -7.20
N TYR A 519 -11.87 29.43 -8.11
CA TYR A 519 -12.48 30.75 -8.07
C TYR A 519 -13.74 30.73 -8.93
N ASP A 520 -14.88 31.13 -8.38
CA ASP A 520 -16.10 31.35 -9.14
C ASP A 520 -16.85 32.52 -8.52
N GLN A 521 -16.92 33.62 -9.27
CA GLN A 521 -17.58 34.84 -8.82
C GLN A 521 -18.65 35.26 -9.84
N PRO A 522 -19.87 35.60 -9.37
CA PRO A 522 -20.84 36.35 -10.16
C PRO A 522 -20.32 37.75 -10.56
N ALA A 523 -21.15 38.58 -11.18
CA ALA A 523 -20.83 39.93 -11.66
C ALA A 523 -19.88 40.75 -10.76
N ALA A 524 -18.59 40.82 -11.12
CA ALA A 524 -17.56 41.55 -10.40
C ALA A 524 -16.42 41.99 -11.34
N THR A 525 -15.44 42.72 -10.81
CA THR A 525 -14.16 42.97 -11.49
C THR A 525 -13.09 43.12 -10.42
N GLY A 526 -11.81 42.98 -10.76
CA GLY A 526 -10.69 43.25 -9.85
C GLY A 526 -10.01 42.01 -9.30
N GLY A 527 -8.86 42.22 -8.64
CA GLY A 527 -7.98 41.14 -8.23
C GLY A 527 -8.54 40.33 -7.05
N TYR A 528 -8.13 39.08 -6.95
CA TYR A 528 -8.33 38.25 -5.77
C TYR A 528 -7.01 37.59 -5.38
N ARG A 529 -6.77 37.42 -4.08
CA ARG A 529 -5.58 36.74 -3.57
C ARG A 529 -5.85 36.15 -2.19
N GLY A 530 -5.23 35.03 -1.89
CA GLY A 530 -5.21 34.51 -0.54
C GLY A 530 -4.38 33.25 -0.41
N LEU A 531 -4.49 32.63 0.77
CA LEU A 531 -3.73 31.44 1.16
C LEU A 531 -4.71 30.33 1.57
N ILE A 532 -4.33 29.09 1.31
CA ILE A 532 -5.00 27.87 1.77
C ILE A 532 -3.97 27.03 2.51
N ASP A 533 -4.38 26.42 3.62
CA ASP A 533 -3.51 25.60 4.45
C ASP A 533 -4.29 24.50 5.19
N ASP A 534 -3.57 23.56 5.81
CA ASP A 534 -4.10 22.47 6.63
C ASP A 534 -5.25 21.71 5.95
N VAL A 535 -5.01 21.27 4.71
CA VAL A 535 -5.98 20.56 3.89
C VAL A 535 -6.05 19.10 4.33
N ARG A 536 -7.25 18.63 4.67
CA ARG A 536 -7.49 17.27 5.11
C ARG A 536 -8.71 16.64 4.42
N ILE A 537 -8.55 15.39 3.99
CA ILE A 537 -9.64 14.50 3.57
C ILE A 537 -9.46 13.20 4.36
N ALA A 538 -10.31 12.98 5.36
CA ALA A 538 -10.24 11.85 6.28
C ALA A 538 -11.57 11.66 7.03
N ASP A 539 -11.69 10.59 7.81
CA ASP A 539 -12.82 10.30 8.73
C ASP A 539 -12.86 11.19 10.00
#